data_AF-A0A932JUD2-F1
#
_entry.id   AF-A0A932JUD2-F1
#
_cell.length_a   1.000
_cell.length_b   1.000
_cell.length_c   1.000
_cell.angle_alpha   90.00
_cell.angle_beta   90.00
_cell.angle_gamma   90.00
#
_symmetry.space_group_name_H-M   'P 1'
#
loop_
_entity.id
_entity.type
_entity.pdbx_description
1 polymer ?
#
loop_
_entity_poly.entity_id
_entity_poly.type
_entity_poly.pdbx_seq_one_letter_code
_entity_poly.pdbx_strand_id
1 'polypeptide(L)'
;MTRWLRCWETRNLLDLFVDGRLTRDQGHRVEDHLAACPACALELEGLKPLPLSAGAPPAMPAGLAAAILKEFEGGAAPELPSWRLSPAQAAGLAAAALLLLAQTVPGPVTRAVQRPAAEALP
;
A
#
# COMPACT_ATOMS: atom_id res chain seq x y z
N MET A 1 -21.34 -2.99 -12.69
CA MET A 1 -22.72 -2.77 -12.20
C MET A 1 -22.81 -1.35 -11.68
N THR A 2 -23.32 -0.43 -12.51
CA THR A 2 -23.38 1.00 -12.19
C THR A 2 -24.45 1.22 -11.14
N ARG A 3 -24.07 1.24 -9.86
CA ARG A 3 -25.01 1.48 -8.77
C ARG A 3 -25.28 2.98 -8.70
N TRP A 4 -26.44 3.38 -9.21
CA TRP A 4 -26.95 4.74 -9.09
C TRP A 4 -27.16 5.13 -7.63
N LEU A 5 -26.76 6.35 -7.27
CA LEU A 5 -27.05 6.94 -5.96
C LEU A 5 -28.55 7.21 -5.83
N ARG A 6 -29.08 6.95 -4.64
CA ARG A 6 -30.45 7.32 -4.24
C ARG A 6 -30.44 8.71 -3.62
N CYS A 7 -31.57 9.42 -3.67
CA CYS A 7 -31.65 10.80 -3.15
C CYS A 7 -31.15 10.94 -1.71
N TRP A 8 -31.52 10.02 -0.82
CA TRP A 8 -31.08 10.07 0.58
C TRP A 8 -29.55 9.92 0.74
N GLU A 9 -28.93 9.13 -0.13
CA GLU A 9 -27.49 8.89 -0.11
C GLU A 9 -26.76 10.11 -0.66
N THR A 10 -27.26 10.70 -1.74
CA THR A 10 -26.77 11.96 -2.29
C THR A 10 -26.86 13.09 -1.25
N ARG A 11 -28.01 13.24 -0.57
CA ARG A 11 -28.23 14.25 0.48
C ARG A 11 -27.18 14.19 1.59
N ASN A 12 -26.83 12.99 2.05
CA ASN A 12 -25.80 12.79 3.07
C ASN A 12 -24.39 13.12 2.59
N LEU A 13 -24.18 13.26 1.28
CA LEU A 13 -22.89 13.57 0.67
C LEU A 13 -22.77 15.03 0.22
N LEU A 14 -23.86 15.82 0.24
CA LEU A 14 -23.85 17.18 -0.31
C LEU A 14 -22.89 18.12 0.44
N ASP A 15 -22.83 18.05 1.78
CA ASP A 15 -21.89 18.87 2.57
C ASP A 15 -20.44 18.59 2.18
N LEU A 16 -20.09 17.29 2.08
CA LEU A 16 -18.76 16.86 1.68
C LEU A 16 -18.45 17.19 0.22
N PHE A 17 -19.47 17.21 -0.64
CA PHE A 17 -19.36 17.59 -2.04
C PHE A 17 -19.04 19.08 -2.17
N VAL A 18 -19.75 19.95 -1.44
CA VAL A 18 -19.48 21.41 -1.40
C VAL A 18 -18.07 21.70 -0.88
N ASP A 19 -17.64 20.99 0.16
CA ASP A 19 -16.30 21.14 0.73
C ASP A 19 -15.18 20.55 -0.15
N GLY A 20 -15.49 19.86 -1.25
CA GLY A 20 -14.51 19.19 -2.10
C GLY A 20 -13.80 18.00 -1.43
N ARG A 21 -14.45 17.37 -0.44
CA ARG A 21 -13.89 16.31 0.41
C ARG A 21 -14.23 14.89 -0.03
N LEU A 22 -14.99 14.74 -1.12
CA LEU A 22 -15.29 13.43 -1.70
C LEU A 22 -14.12 12.89 -2.52
N THR A 23 -13.99 11.56 -2.56
CA THR A 23 -13.11 10.94 -3.56
C THR A 23 -13.63 11.22 -4.97
N ARG A 24 -12.75 11.14 -5.98
CA ARG A 24 -13.13 11.40 -7.38
C ARG A 24 -14.32 10.57 -7.85
N ASP A 25 -14.35 9.29 -7.49
CA ASP A 25 -15.44 8.38 -7.86
C ASP A 25 -16.77 8.75 -7.18
N GLN A 26 -16.73 9.15 -5.90
CA GLN A 26 -17.92 9.63 -5.19
C GLN A 26 -18.43 10.95 -5.78
N GLY A 27 -17.52 11.87 -6.12
CA GLY A 27 -17.86 13.14 -6.77
C GLY A 27 -18.62 12.93 -8.07
N HIS A 28 -18.09 12.10 -8.97
CA HIS A 28 -18.76 11.78 -10.24
C HIS A 28 -20.15 11.17 -10.04
N ARG A 29 -20.31 10.25 -9.08
CA ARG A 29 -21.62 9.66 -8.79
C ARG A 29 -22.64 10.68 -8.26
N VAL A 30 -22.18 11.66 -7.47
CA VAL A 30 -23.03 12.76 -6.99
C VAL A 30 -23.39 13.69 -8.15
N GLU A 31 -22.44 14.07 -9.00
CA GLU A 31 -22.65 14.87 -10.22
C GLU A 31 -23.71 14.23 -11.12
N ASP A 32 -23.58 12.94 -11.41
CA ASP A 32 -24.53 12.18 -12.24
C ASP A 32 -25.95 12.23 -11.64
N HIS A 33 -26.07 12.10 -10.32
CA HIS A 33 -27.38 12.17 -9.65
C HIS A 33 -27.96 13.59 -9.69
N LEU A 34 -27.15 14.63 -9.46
CA LEU A 34 -27.58 16.02 -9.50
C LEU A 34 -28.07 16.43 -10.89
N ALA A 35 -27.43 15.93 -11.95
CA ALA A 35 -27.87 16.15 -13.32
C ALA A 35 -29.25 15.54 -13.61
N ALA A 36 -29.62 14.46 -12.91
CA ALA A 36 -30.87 13.74 -13.10
C ALA A 36 -31.98 14.09 -12.09
N CYS A 37 -31.64 14.71 -10.95
CA CYS A 37 -32.55 14.93 -9.84
C CYS A 37 -32.62 16.42 -9.43
N PRO A 38 -33.65 17.17 -9.90
CA PRO A 38 -33.75 18.60 -9.62
C PRO A 38 -33.98 18.92 -8.13
N ALA A 39 -34.56 17.99 -7.36
CA ALA A 39 -34.75 18.17 -5.92
C ALA A 39 -33.40 18.21 -5.16
N CYS A 40 -32.47 17.32 -5.50
CA CYS A 40 -31.14 17.33 -4.87
C CYS A 40 -30.29 18.51 -5.35
N ALA A 41 -30.44 18.94 -6.61
CA ALA A 41 -29.80 20.15 -7.12
C ALA A 41 -30.28 21.41 -6.38
N LEU A 42 -31.58 21.51 -6.08
CA LEU A 42 -32.13 22.62 -5.31
C LEU A 42 -31.60 22.65 -3.87
N GLU A 43 -31.41 21.48 -3.25
CA GLU A 43 -30.81 21.40 -1.90
C GLU A 43 -29.34 21.82 -1.89
N LEU A 44 -28.59 21.45 -2.93
CA LEU A 44 -27.19 21.87 -3.09
C LEU A 44 -27.07 23.41 -3.14
N GLU A 45 -28.00 24.10 -3.81
CA GLU A 45 -28.02 25.57 -3.86
C GLU A 45 -28.21 26.20 -2.47
N GLY A 46 -28.84 25.48 -1.52
CA GLY A 46 -28.99 25.91 -0.13
C GLY A 46 -27.72 25.77 0.70
N LEU A 47 -26.76 24.96 0.25
CA LEU A 47 -25.50 24.66 0.95
C LEU A 47 -24.36 25.60 0.52
N LYS A 48 -24.68 26.80 0.02
CA LYS A 48 -23.66 27.75 -0.45
C LYS A 48 -22.59 27.95 0.62
N PRO A 49 -21.30 27.82 0.25
CA PRO A 49 -20.22 28.05 1.20
C PRO A 49 -20.41 29.46 1.76
N LEU A 50 -20.35 29.55 3.09
CA LEU A 50 -20.39 30.85 3.75
C LEU A 50 -19.29 31.69 3.12
N PRO A 51 -19.59 32.93 2.66
CA PRO A 51 -18.54 33.80 2.16
C PRO A 51 -17.50 33.89 3.27
N LEU A 52 -16.27 33.49 2.96
CA LEU A 52 -15.12 33.76 3.83
C LEU A 52 -15.27 35.21 4.23
N SER A 53 -15.56 35.43 5.52
CA SER A 53 -15.91 36.74 6.06
C SER A 53 -14.92 37.74 5.49
N ALA A 54 -15.43 38.79 4.82
CA ALA A 54 -14.64 39.73 4.02
C ALA A 54 -13.55 40.52 4.78
N GLY A 55 -13.27 40.14 6.04
CA GLY A 55 -12.13 40.61 6.80
C GLY A 55 -10.82 40.04 6.27
N ALA A 56 -9.75 40.78 6.52
CA ALA A 56 -8.41 40.26 6.30
C ALA A 56 -8.22 38.99 7.17
N PRO A 57 -7.63 37.91 6.61
CA PRO A 57 -7.25 36.76 7.41
C PRO A 57 -6.36 37.24 8.58
N PRO A 58 -6.43 36.59 9.75
CA PRO A 58 -5.59 36.97 10.87
C PRO A 58 -4.12 36.91 10.45
N ALA A 59 -3.31 37.83 10.97
CA ALA A 59 -1.88 37.84 10.70
C ALA A 59 -1.28 36.49 11.13
N MET A 60 -0.53 35.86 10.22
CA MET A 60 0.19 34.63 10.52
C MET A 60 1.20 34.86 11.65
N PRO A 61 1.21 34.04 12.72
CA PRO A 61 2.19 34.17 13.78
C PRO A 61 3.62 34.07 13.24
N ALA A 62 4.52 34.91 13.75
CA ALA A 62 5.92 34.86 13.38
C ALA A 62 6.49 33.46 13.65
N GLY A 63 7.19 32.89 12.67
CA GLY A 63 7.84 31.58 12.80
C GLY A 63 6.93 30.36 12.59
N LEU A 64 5.61 30.50 12.42
CA LEU A 64 4.73 29.35 12.17
C LEU A 64 5.11 28.57 10.90
N ALA A 65 5.39 29.28 9.81
CA ALA A 65 5.83 28.65 8.56
C ALA A 65 7.15 27.89 8.74
N ALA A 66 8.12 28.48 9.44
CA ALA A 66 9.41 27.85 9.72
C ALA A 66 9.27 26.60 10.62
N ALA A 67 8.38 26.65 11.62
CA ALA A 67 8.08 25.51 12.49
C ALA A 67 7.43 24.35 11.73
N ILE A 68 6.51 24.63 10.81
CA ILE A 68 5.89 23.62 9.94
C ILE A 68 6.95 22.95 9.06
N LEU A 69 7.78 23.75 8.37
CA LEU A 69 8.85 23.24 7.49
C LEU A 69 9.83 22.33 8.23
N LYS A 70 10.27 22.73 9.43
CA LYS A 70 11.19 21.96 10.26
C LYS A 70 10.66 20.56 10.60
N GLU A 71 9.34 20.41 10.82
CA GLU A 71 8.74 19.11 11.11
C GLU A 71 8.78 18.18 9.88
N PHE A 72 8.52 18.70 8.69
CA PHE A 72 8.60 17.92 7.45
C PHE A 72 10.03 17.51 7.10
N GLU A 73 11.03 18.33 7.42
CA GLU A 73 12.46 18.00 7.21
C GLU A 73 12.94 16.83 8.10
N GLY A 74 12.34 16.63 9.27
CA GLY A 74 12.63 15.49 10.16
C GLY A 74 12.03 14.15 9.70
N GLY A 75 11.14 14.18 8.70
CA GLY A 75 10.42 13.02 8.17
C GLY A 75 11.11 12.29 7.02
N ALA A 76 12.36 12.64 6.67
CA ALA A 76 13.14 11.87 5.72
C ALA A 76 13.27 10.42 6.24
N ALA A 77 12.67 9.47 5.52
CA ALA A 77 12.72 8.06 5.88
C ALA A 77 14.18 7.66 6.15
N PRO A 78 14.47 6.93 7.24
CA PRO A 78 15.83 6.52 7.53
C PRO A 78 16.35 5.74 6.33
N GLU A 79 17.37 6.27 5.67
CA GLU A 79 18.08 5.56 4.61
C GLU A 79 18.68 4.30 5.26
N LEU A 80 18.03 3.16 5.02
CA LEU A 80 18.53 1.90 5.54
C LEU A 80 19.91 1.66 4.92
N PRO A 81 20.91 1.24 5.72
CA PRO A 81 22.25 1.04 5.21
C PRO A 81 22.25 -0.01 4.09
N SER A 82 22.82 0.34 2.93
CA SER A 82 22.85 -0.51 1.72
C SER A 82 23.58 -1.85 1.88
N TRP A 83 24.29 -2.05 3.00
CA TRP A 83 25.00 -3.29 3.34
C TRP A 83 24.17 -4.28 4.17
N ARG A 84 22.94 -3.93 4.57
CA ARG A 84 22.06 -4.87 5.27
C ARG A 84 21.39 -5.80 4.26
N LEU A 85 21.96 -6.99 4.11
CA LEU A 85 21.31 -8.12 3.44
C LEU A 85 20.00 -8.42 4.15
N SER A 86 18.91 -8.57 3.38
CA SER A 86 17.65 -9.05 3.94
C SER A 86 17.81 -10.49 4.46
N PRO A 87 17.05 -10.91 5.49
CA PRO A 87 17.13 -12.28 6.02
C PRO A 87 16.86 -13.35 4.95
N ALA A 88 16.05 -13.02 3.92
CA ALA A 88 15.82 -13.88 2.77
C ALA A 88 17.08 -14.09 1.91
N GLN A 89 17.89 -13.05 1.70
CA GLN A 89 19.14 -13.14 0.95
C GLN A 89 20.20 -13.95 1.71
N ALA A 90 20.27 -13.80 3.05
CA ALA A 90 21.17 -14.58 3.89
C ALA A 90 20.83 -16.08 3.85
N ALA A 91 19.54 -16.43 3.90
CA ALA A 91 19.08 -17.82 3.81
C ALA A 91 19.39 -18.47 2.44
N GLY A 92 19.23 -17.72 1.35
CA GLY A 92 19.54 -18.20 -0.01
C GLY A 92 21.02 -18.55 -0.19
N LEU A 93 21.93 -17.71 0.32
CA LEU A 93 23.38 -17.97 0.24
C LEU A 93 23.79 -19.22 1.03
N ALA A 94 23.22 -19.43 2.22
CA ALA A 94 23.50 -20.62 3.02
C ALA A 94 23.04 -21.92 2.34
N ALA A 95 21.85 -21.91 1.72
CA ALA A 95 21.33 -23.06 0.98
C ALA A 95 22.19 -23.40 -0.26
N ALA A 96 22.65 -22.39 -1.00
CA ALA A 96 23.54 -22.59 -2.14
C ALA A 96 24.90 -23.19 -1.74
N ALA A 97 25.47 -22.75 -0.61
CA ALA A 97 26.71 -23.31 -0.08
C ALA A 97 26.55 -24.78 0.33
N LEU A 98 25.43 -25.14 0.98
CA LEU A 98 25.11 -26.53 1.34
C LEU A 98 24.94 -27.41 0.11
N LEU A 99 24.26 -26.93 -0.93
CA LEU A 99 24.11 -27.63 -2.20
C LEU A 99 25.47 -27.89 -2.85
N LEU A 100 26.35 -26.87 -2.92
CA LEU A 100 27.70 -27.02 -3.48
C LEU A 100 28.53 -28.05 -2.72
N LEU A 101 28.46 -28.06 -1.38
CA LEU A 101 29.15 -29.05 -0.55
C LEU A 101 28.62 -30.47 -0.80
N ALA A 102 27.30 -30.63 -0.97
CA ALA A 102 26.69 -31.93 -1.25
C ALA A 102 27.17 -32.55 -2.58
N GLN A 103 27.50 -31.73 -3.59
CA GLN A 103 28.03 -32.23 -4.87
C GLN A 103 29.45 -32.80 -4.78
N THR A 104 30.20 -32.46 -3.71
CA THR A 104 31.61 -32.85 -3.56
C THR A 104 31.82 -34.14 -2.78
N VAL A 105 30.74 -34.76 -2.26
CA VAL A 105 30.81 -36.03 -1.54
C VAL A 105 30.67 -37.17 -2.56
N PRO A 106 31.73 -37.95 -2.85
CA PRO A 106 31.60 -39.12 -3.71
C PRO A 106 30.70 -40.15 -3.00
N GLY A 107 29.63 -40.57 -3.70
CA GLY A 107 28.67 -41.54 -3.18
C GLY A 107 29.32 -42.84 -2.72
N PRO A 108 28.69 -43.59 -1.80
CA PRO A 108 29.27 -44.81 -1.25
C PRO A 108 29.51 -45.83 -2.38
N VAL A 109 30.78 -46.16 -2.61
CA VAL A 109 31.20 -47.17 -3.58
C VAL A 109 30.70 -48.52 -3.08
N THR A 110 29.59 -49.01 -3.64
CA THR A 110 29.10 -50.35 -3.37
C THR A 110 30.09 -51.36 -3.95
N ARG A 111 30.99 -51.87 -3.11
CA ARG A 111 31.92 -52.94 -3.46
C ARG A 111 31.11 -54.23 -3.66
N ALA A 112 30.86 -54.60 -4.92
CA ALA A 112 30.24 -55.88 -5.24
C ALA A 112 31.18 -57.01 -4.80
N VAL A 113 30.76 -57.83 -3.84
CA VAL A 113 31.45 -59.05 -3.42
C VAL A 113 30.96 -60.19 -4.31
N GLN A 114 31.79 -60.66 -5.24
CA GLN A 114 31.54 -61.95 -5.89
C GLN A 114 32.16 -63.07 -5.05
N ARG A 115 31.28 -64.02 -4.68
CA ARG A 115 31.48 -65.13 -3.75
C ARG A 115 32.39 -66.21 -4.39
N PRO A 116 33.47 -66.68 -3.73
CA PRO A 116 34.30 -67.75 -4.27
C PRO A 116 33.56 -69.09 -4.29
N ALA A 117 33.89 -69.91 -5.29
CA ALA A 117 33.37 -71.26 -5.49
C ALA A 117 34.10 -72.28 -4.60
N ALA A 118 33.36 -73.10 -3.87
CA ALA A 118 33.73 -74.43 -3.36
C ALA A 118 32.44 -75.06 -2.76
N GLU A 119 31.91 -76.23 -3.12
CA GLU A 119 32.45 -77.60 -3.27
C GLU A 119 32.03 -78.49 -2.08
N ALA A 120 31.33 -79.59 -2.40
CA ALA A 120 31.16 -80.87 -1.66
C ALA A 120 30.55 -80.84 -0.23
N LEU A 121 29.81 -81.81 0.33
CA LEU A 121 29.19 -83.11 0.03
C LEU A 121 28.30 -83.40 1.28
N PRO A 122 27.21 -84.21 1.23
CA PRO A 122 26.37 -84.55 2.39
C PRO A 122 27.08 -85.23 3.57
#